data_AF-A0A2S0KRL5-F1
#
_entry.id   AF-A0A2S0KRL5-F1
#
_cell.length_a   1.000
_cell.length_b   1.000
_cell.length_c   1.000
_cell.angle_alpha   90.00
_cell.angle_beta   90.00
_cell.angle_gamma   90.00
#
_symmetry.space_group_name_H-M   'P 1'
#
loop_
_entity.id
_entity.type
_entity.pdbx_description
1 polymer ?
#
loop_
_entity_poly.entity_id
_entity_poly.type
_entity_poly.pdbx_seq_one_letter_code
_entity_poly.pdbx_strand_id
1 'polypeptide(L)'
;MYDWRLLENGLEIPAVTYADQPYIIRCNDGAWLCCVTTGSGEEGAPGQHVSTCRSTDGGKSWEKPVPVETPGDVENSYAVLLKAPSGRVFVFYNRNSDNVREILSHDRQEVITRVDSLGHFVFKYSDDNGRSWSRERYDIPFRLFECDRANVYGGKLCFFWNVGRPFIHNGTAYVTLNKVGEMGRGFFQRSEGCLLASPNLLTADNPADAAWETLPEGETGIRPPEGAGPVGEEHCVVPLSDGSFYDTFRTIAGHPAEAYSRDGGKSWQPPQFMRYADGRPVKHPRAANFVWKCENGNYLYWFHNHGGRFIALDPYVTYEDRNPVWLLAGIEADSPEGKVIRWGEPELLLYSDDPMIRISYPDLVEENGRYFVTETEKNKARLHEIPAEFLAKMWRRAAGETVEPEAEELDWRAEEFRFPPFLDRNCEAVNRPSVRTRNGYALRFELEAFAAGTLFDHTGPDGRGERVELLPDGRIAFYLSDGCGGSTAVSEPLPDCNAGRLTVNVDGGAGIVSFVWNGRFLDGGDFQQFGWRRFDPQQVPRPNPARAATGAGVASLRIYARPLMTCES
;
A
#
# COMPACT_ATOMS: atom_id res chain seq x y z
N MET A 1 18.75 -17.41 0.20
CA MET A 1 19.28 -16.11 0.65
C MET A 1 18.15 -15.32 1.28
N TYR A 2 18.42 -14.50 2.29
CA TYR A 2 17.39 -13.70 2.96
C TYR A 2 17.12 -12.41 2.16
N ASP A 3 15.85 -12.13 1.88
CA ASP A 3 15.37 -10.85 1.34
C ASP A 3 14.27 -10.35 2.28
N TRP A 4 14.46 -9.20 2.91
CA TRP A 4 13.52 -8.65 3.89
C TRP A 4 12.17 -8.27 3.27
N ARG A 5 12.12 -8.10 1.94
CA ARG A 5 10.92 -7.77 1.16
C ARG A 5 10.01 -8.97 0.92
N LEU A 6 10.51 -10.19 1.11
CA LEU A 6 9.74 -11.41 0.91
C LEU A 6 8.68 -11.54 2.02
N LEU A 7 7.41 -11.66 1.62
CA LEU A 7 6.26 -11.71 2.53
C LEU A 7 6.39 -12.80 3.59
N GLU A 8 6.91 -13.97 3.21
CA GLU A 8 7.04 -15.13 4.09
C GLU A 8 8.10 -14.95 5.18
N ASN A 9 8.95 -13.92 5.08
CA ASN A 9 9.94 -13.58 6.12
C ASN A 9 9.39 -12.68 7.23
N GLY A 10 8.12 -12.26 7.15
CA GLY A 10 7.45 -11.48 8.19
C GLY A 10 7.18 -12.28 9.47
N LEU A 11 7.15 -11.59 10.60
CA LEU A 11 6.81 -12.15 11.91
C LEU A 11 5.29 -12.24 12.05
N GLU A 12 4.76 -13.43 12.33
CA GLU A 12 3.31 -13.65 12.40
C GLU A 12 2.69 -12.93 13.61
N ILE A 13 1.56 -12.25 13.36
CA ILE A 13 0.70 -11.64 14.37
C ILE A 13 -0.47 -12.60 14.61
N PRO A 14 -0.79 -12.94 15.88
CA PRO A 14 -1.87 -13.86 16.18
C PRO A 14 -3.22 -13.44 15.58
N ALA A 15 -3.81 -14.36 14.82
CA ALA A 15 -5.17 -14.30 14.33
C ALA A 15 -5.78 -15.71 14.30
N VAL A 16 -7.07 -15.84 14.00
CA VAL A 16 -7.75 -17.13 13.89
C VAL A 16 -7.56 -17.71 12.48
N THR A 17 -8.57 -17.64 11.60
CA THR A 17 -8.49 -18.09 10.20
C THR A 17 -8.44 -16.89 9.28
N TYR A 18 -9.33 -15.91 9.50
CA TYR A 18 -9.32 -14.62 8.84
C TYR A 18 -8.51 -13.62 9.66
N ALA A 19 -7.73 -12.78 8.99
CA ALA A 19 -6.92 -11.75 9.59
C ALA A 19 -6.97 -10.50 8.72
N ASP A 20 -7.34 -9.38 9.33
CA ASP A 20 -7.42 -8.10 8.63
C ASP A 20 -7.11 -6.94 9.58
N GLN A 21 -6.58 -5.86 9.01
CA GLN A 21 -6.32 -4.61 9.70
C GLN A 21 -5.50 -4.70 11.01
N PRO A 22 -4.27 -5.26 10.97
CA PRO A 22 -3.33 -5.28 12.09
C PRO A 22 -2.79 -3.87 12.38
N TYR A 23 -3.52 -3.07 13.14
CA TYR A 23 -3.05 -1.76 13.58
C TYR A 23 -2.28 -1.86 14.90
N ILE A 24 -1.19 -1.10 15.01
CA ILE A 24 -0.33 -1.12 16.19
C ILE A 24 -0.18 0.30 16.76
N ILE A 25 -0.34 0.39 18.07
CA ILE A 25 0.08 1.55 18.86
C ILE A 25 1.09 1.13 19.93
N ARG A 26 1.91 2.10 20.35
CA ARG A 26 2.80 1.93 21.50
C ARG A 26 2.12 2.38 22.78
N CYS A 27 2.04 1.51 23.78
CA CYS A 27 1.49 1.80 25.11
C CYS A 27 2.51 2.51 26.02
N ASN A 28 2.04 3.06 27.15
CA ASN A 28 2.90 3.82 28.08
C ASN A 28 3.91 2.93 28.84
N ASP A 29 3.64 1.63 28.95
CA ASP A 29 4.58 0.66 29.52
C ASP A 29 5.62 0.16 28.49
N GLY A 30 5.64 0.75 27.29
CA GLY A 30 6.57 0.41 26.22
C GLY A 30 6.14 -0.77 25.36
N ALA A 31 5.07 -1.49 25.72
CA ALA A 31 4.56 -2.58 24.92
C ALA A 31 3.89 -2.06 23.63
N TRP A 32 3.91 -2.87 22.59
CA TRP A 32 3.07 -2.68 21.41
C TRP A 32 1.73 -3.36 21.65
N LEU A 33 0.63 -2.67 21.34
CA LEU A 33 -0.71 -3.23 21.33
C LEU A 33 -1.19 -3.26 19.89
N CYS A 34 -1.48 -4.46 19.40
CA CYS A 34 -2.04 -4.70 18.07
C CYS A 34 -3.52 -5.03 18.19
N CYS A 35 -4.38 -4.45 17.34
CA CYS A 35 -5.73 -4.96 17.10
C CYS A 35 -5.81 -5.62 15.73
N VAL A 36 -6.61 -6.68 15.62
CA VAL A 36 -6.85 -7.42 14.38
C VAL A 36 -8.34 -7.76 14.31
N THR A 37 -8.95 -7.56 13.14
CA THR A 37 -10.27 -8.14 12.84
C THR A 37 -10.05 -9.58 12.40
N THR A 38 -10.70 -10.52 13.07
CA THR A 38 -10.45 -11.95 12.87
C THR A 38 -11.72 -12.78 13.00
N GLY A 39 -11.68 -14.03 12.53
CA GLY A 39 -12.82 -14.94 12.55
C GLY A 39 -12.44 -16.34 12.09
N SER A 40 -13.35 -17.30 12.28
CA SER A 40 -13.15 -18.70 11.86
C SER A 40 -13.40 -18.92 10.36
N GLY A 41 -14.18 -18.04 9.72
CA GLY A 41 -14.52 -18.10 8.30
C GLY A 41 -13.74 -17.08 7.46
N GLU A 42 -14.31 -16.72 6.31
CA GLU A 42 -13.82 -15.64 5.44
C GLU A 42 -14.29 -14.26 5.93
N GLU A 43 -13.81 -13.21 5.26
CA GLU A 43 -14.23 -11.83 5.54
C GLU A 43 -15.76 -11.67 5.49
N GLY A 44 -16.33 -11.13 6.56
CA GLY A 44 -17.76 -10.92 6.71
C GLY A 44 -18.55 -12.18 7.10
N ALA A 45 -17.89 -13.32 7.35
CA ALA A 45 -18.55 -14.53 7.83
C ALA A 45 -19.02 -14.40 9.30
N PRO A 46 -20.06 -15.15 9.71
CA PRO A 46 -20.49 -15.20 11.11
C PRO A 46 -19.35 -15.57 12.06
N GLY A 47 -19.31 -14.89 13.21
CA GLY A 47 -18.24 -15.08 14.21
C GLY A 47 -17.02 -14.18 14.00
N GLN A 48 -17.04 -13.28 13.01
CA GLN A 48 -16.07 -12.20 12.89
C GLN A 48 -16.10 -11.28 14.11
N HIS A 49 -14.93 -11.03 14.69
CA HIS A 49 -14.75 -10.24 15.90
C HIS A 49 -13.38 -9.54 15.91
N VAL A 50 -13.27 -8.51 16.75
CA VAL A 50 -12.03 -7.79 17.02
C VAL A 50 -11.32 -8.45 18.20
N SER A 51 -10.04 -8.73 18.01
CA SER A 51 -9.13 -9.13 19.09
C SER A 51 -7.94 -8.19 19.18
N THR A 52 -7.33 -8.16 20.35
CA THR A 52 -6.08 -7.41 20.59
C THR A 52 -5.02 -8.32 21.18
N CYS A 53 -3.76 -8.08 20.86
CA CYS A 53 -2.63 -8.77 21.44
C CYS A 53 -1.48 -7.80 21.73
N ARG A 54 -0.64 -8.16 22.70
CA ARG A 54 0.43 -7.28 23.18
C ARG A 54 1.79 -7.90 22.92
N SER A 55 2.78 -7.10 22.57
CA SER A 55 4.17 -7.52 22.47
C SER A 55 5.05 -6.62 23.34
N THR A 56 6.00 -7.22 24.05
CA THR A 56 6.99 -6.51 24.87
C THR A 56 8.41 -6.60 24.29
N ASP A 57 8.56 -7.22 23.11
CA ASP A 57 9.84 -7.48 22.45
C ASP A 57 9.88 -6.98 20.99
N GLY A 58 9.03 -6.01 20.67
CA GLY A 58 8.97 -5.38 19.35
C GLY A 58 8.35 -6.28 18.28
N GLY A 59 7.31 -7.03 18.65
CA GLY A 59 6.53 -7.91 17.77
C GLY A 59 7.17 -9.26 17.46
N LYS A 60 8.26 -9.65 18.15
CA LYS A 60 8.88 -10.98 17.98
C LYS A 60 8.04 -12.08 18.61
N SER A 61 7.37 -11.77 19.72
CA SER A 61 6.37 -12.62 20.34
C SER A 61 5.19 -11.79 20.83
N TRP A 62 4.04 -12.46 20.95
CA TRP A 62 2.78 -11.85 21.32
C TRP A 62 2.15 -12.59 22.52
N GLU A 63 1.64 -11.82 23.49
CA GLU A 63 0.80 -12.33 24.56
C GLU A 63 -0.50 -12.94 23.98
N LYS A 64 -1.19 -13.76 24.80
CA LYS A 64 -2.47 -14.37 24.40
C LYS A 64 -3.47 -13.27 23.97
N PRO A 65 -4.14 -13.43 22.81
CA PRO A 65 -5.16 -12.47 22.37
C PRO A 65 -6.28 -12.27 23.38
N VAL A 66 -6.70 -11.02 23.53
CA VAL A 66 -7.80 -10.55 24.37
C VAL A 66 -8.92 -10.05 23.43
N PRO A 67 -10.11 -10.67 23.46
CA PRO A 67 -11.22 -10.19 22.64
C PRO A 67 -11.72 -8.85 23.17
N VAL A 68 -12.05 -7.92 22.27
CA VAL A 68 -12.58 -6.60 22.65
C VAL A 68 -14.01 -6.70 23.16
N GLU A 69 -14.79 -7.60 22.56
CA GLU A 69 -16.15 -7.94 22.95
C GLU A 69 -16.22 -9.33 23.60
N THR A 70 -17.27 -9.56 24.40
CA THR A 70 -17.56 -10.93 24.82
C THR A 70 -17.96 -11.74 23.58
N PRO A 71 -17.43 -12.96 23.38
CA PRO A 71 -17.84 -13.81 22.27
C PRO A 71 -19.36 -13.97 22.21
N GLY A 72 -19.93 -13.84 21.03
CA GLY A 72 -21.36 -13.92 20.78
C GLY A 72 -21.66 -13.91 19.30
N ASP A 73 -22.94 -13.84 18.96
CA ASP A 73 -23.38 -14.05 17.57
C ASP A 73 -23.28 -12.79 16.70
N VAL A 74 -23.06 -11.61 17.30
CA VAL A 74 -23.03 -10.33 16.58
C VAL A 74 -21.63 -9.99 16.07
N GLU A 75 -21.53 -9.67 14.78
CA GLU A 75 -20.28 -9.26 14.14
C GLU A 75 -19.76 -7.95 14.73
N ASN A 76 -18.46 -7.91 14.98
CA ASN A 76 -17.73 -6.69 15.25
C ASN A 76 -16.43 -6.70 14.45
N SER A 77 -16.16 -5.59 13.77
CA SER A 77 -15.21 -5.59 12.67
C SER A 77 -14.50 -4.25 12.57
N TYR A 78 -13.38 -4.28 11.85
CA TYR A 78 -12.66 -3.11 11.39
C TYR A 78 -12.18 -2.21 12.53
N ALA A 79 -11.28 -2.72 13.37
CA ALA A 79 -10.83 -1.96 14.52
C ALA A 79 -9.66 -1.03 14.21
N VAL A 80 -9.67 0.15 14.85
CA VAL A 80 -8.52 1.06 14.91
C VAL A 80 -8.28 1.54 16.34
N LEU A 81 -7.04 1.91 16.64
CA LEU A 81 -6.60 2.26 18.00
C LEU A 81 -6.20 3.74 18.10
N LEU A 82 -6.52 4.37 19.24
CA LEU A 82 -6.00 5.68 19.60
C LEU A 82 -5.49 5.65 21.05
N LYS A 83 -4.27 6.13 21.27
CA LYS A 83 -3.74 6.35 22.63
C LYS A 83 -3.87 7.80 23.04
N ALA A 84 -4.57 8.06 24.13
CA ALA A 84 -4.62 9.38 24.74
C ALA A 84 -3.29 9.77 25.39
N PRO A 85 -3.01 11.08 25.58
CA PRO A 85 -1.84 11.53 26.33
C PRO A 85 -1.78 10.97 27.77
N SER A 86 -2.93 10.71 28.39
CA SER A 86 -3.03 10.08 29.72
C SER A 86 -2.55 8.63 29.77
N GLY A 87 -2.45 7.96 28.61
CA GLY A 87 -2.14 6.53 28.50
C GLY A 87 -3.37 5.64 28.27
N ARG A 88 -4.59 6.15 28.49
CA ARG A 88 -5.82 5.45 28.12
C ARG A 88 -5.81 5.13 26.63
N VAL A 89 -6.16 3.90 26.29
CA VAL A 89 -6.30 3.46 24.90
C VAL A 89 -7.79 3.37 24.56
N PHE A 90 -8.16 3.86 23.39
CA PHE A 90 -9.48 3.67 22.79
C PHE A 90 -9.37 2.71 21.61
N VAL A 91 -10.36 1.83 21.45
CA VAL A 91 -10.56 1.00 20.26
C VAL A 91 -11.90 1.35 19.64
N PHE A 92 -11.88 1.72 18.36
CA PHE A 92 -13.05 2.08 17.57
C PHE A 92 -13.34 1.00 16.55
N TYR A 93 -14.59 0.58 16.40
CA TYR A 93 -14.94 -0.53 15.52
C TYR A 93 -16.43 -0.51 15.11
N ASN A 94 -16.72 -1.16 13.99
CA ASN A 94 -18.07 -1.46 13.55
C ASN A 94 -18.67 -2.57 14.40
N ARG A 95 -19.96 -2.46 14.74
CA ARG A 95 -20.70 -3.52 15.44
C ARG A 95 -22.13 -3.64 14.92
N ASN A 96 -22.52 -4.86 14.53
CA ASN A 96 -23.87 -5.17 14.08
C ASN A 96 -24.87 -5.29 15.26
N SER A 97 -24.97 -4.25 16.11
CA SER A 97 -25.68 -4.33 17.40
C SER A 97 -27.16 -4.69 17.28
N ASP A 98 -27.80 -4.32 16.18
CA ASP A 98 -29.21 -4.63 15.90
C ASP A 98 -29.41 -6.04 15.31
N ASN A 99 -28.33 -6.81 15.16
CA ASN A 99 -28.35 -8.19 14.70
C ASN A 99 -28.98 -8.33 13.30
N VAL A 100 -28.71 -7.37 12.40
CA VAL A 100 -29.18 -7.39 11.02
C VAL A 100 -28.49 -8.54 10.28
N ARG A 101 -29.24 -9.39 9.59
CA ARG A 101 -28.69 -10.58 8.92
C ARG A 101 -28.74 -10.54 7.40
N GLU A 102 -29.61 -9.70 6.87
CA GLU A 102 -29.86 -9.58 5.46
C GLU A 102 -30.20 -8.13 5.14
N ILE A 103 -29.67 -7.64 4.03
CA ILE A 103 -30.00 -6.33 3.48
C ILE A 103 -30.35 -6.46 2.00
N LEU A 104 -31.02 -5.45 1.44
CA LEU A 104 -31.31 -5.36 0.02
C LEU A 104 -30.18 -4.63 -0.71
N SER A 105 -29.87 -5.07 -1.93
CA SER A 105 -29.13 -4.24 -2.89
C SER A 105 -29.88 -2.94 -3.18
N HIS A 106 -29.18 -1.92 -3.66
CA HIS A 106 -29.74 -0.60 -3.90
C HIS A 106 -30.90 -0.62 -4.92
N ASP A 107 -30.79 -1.44 -5.97
CA ASP A 107 -31.83 -1.69 -6.98
C ASP A 107 -32.94 -2.64 -6.50
N ARG A 108 -32.82 -3.16 -5.27
CA ARG A 108 -33.74 -4.09 -4.61
C ARG A 108 -33.92 -5.42 -5.35
N GLN A 109 -32.95 -5.82 -6.17
CA GLN A 109 -33.00 -7.09 -6.92
C GLN A 109 -32.32 -8.25 -6.20
N GLU A 110 -31.41 -7.98 -5.26
CA GLU A 110 -30.61 -8.99 -4.57
C GLU A 110 -30.70 -8.83 -3.04
N VAL A 111 -30.54 -9.97 -2.35
CA VAL A 111 -30.35 -10.01 -0.90
C VAL A 111 -28.87 -10.22 -0.61
N ILE A 112 -28.30 -9.38 0.24
CA ILE A 112 -26.91 -9.44 0.68
C ILE A 112 -26.87 -9.90 2.13
N THR A 113 -26.12 -10.96 2.40
CA THR A 113 -25.96 -11.57 3.74
C THR A 113 -24.68 -11.15 4.45
N ARG A 114 -23.76 -10.48 3.75
CA ARG A 114 -22.57 -9.86 4.35
C ARG A 114 -22.96 -8.54 5.04
N VAL A 115 -22.90 -8.53 6.36
CA VAL A 115 -23.48 -7.48 7.25
C VAL A 115 -22.45 -6.88 8.22
N ASP A 116 -21.17 -6.93 7.86
CA ASP A 116 -20.04 -6.41 8.63
C ASP A 116 -19.80 -4.89 8.47
N SER A 117 -20.51 -4.25 7.53
CA SER A 117 -20.35 -2.83 7.15
C SER A 117 -21.62 -2.01 7.43
N LEU A 118 -22.20 -2.24 8.61
CA LEU A 118 -23.43 -1.61 9.10
C LEU A 118 -23.54 -1.66 10.62
N GLY A 119 -24.64 -1.13 11.14
CA GLY A 119 -24.99 -1.20 12.56
C GLY A 119 -24.57 0.07 13.27
N HIS A 120 -23.76 -0.08 14.31
CA HIS A 120 -23.33 1.01 15.18
C HIS A 120 -21.81 1.14 15.12
N PHE A 121 -21.32 2.38 14.99
CA PHE A 121 -19.91 2.67 15.16
C PHE A 121 -19.66 2.96 16.64
N VAL A 122 -18.82 2.15 17.28
CA VAL A 122 -18.69 2.15 18.73
C VAL A 122 -17.25 2.26 19.16
N PHE A 123 -17.04 2.60 20.43
CA PHE A 123 -15.74 2.43 21.06
C PHE A 123 -15.80 1.79 22.44
N LYS A 124 -14.65 1.21 22.81
CA LYS A 124 -14.31 0.78 24.16
C LYS A 124 -12.97 1.38 24.55
N TYR A 125 -12.65 1.37 25.84
CA TYR A 125 -11.37 1.88 26.32
C TYR A 125 -10.66 0.89 27.23
N SER A 126 -9.35 1.08 27.38
CA SER A 126 -8.48 0.33 28.28
C SER A 126 -7.62 1.30 29.08
N ASP A 127 -7.60 1.11 30.40
CA ASP A 127 -6.76 1.83 31.35
C ASP A 127 -5.55 1.00 31.82
N ASP A 128 -5.37 -0.20 31.27
CA ASP A 128 -4.32 -1.15 31.65
C ASP A 128 -3.45 -1.56 30.44
N ASN A 129 -3.26 -0.63 29.50
CA ASN A 129 -2.44 -0.81 28.29
C ASN A 129 -2.93 -1.95 27.37
N GLY A 130 -4.24 -2.15 27.27
CA GLY A 130 -4.87 -3.16 26.41
C GLY A 130 -4.89 -4.57 26.99
N ARG A 131 -4.70 -4.74 28.30
CA ARG A 131 -4.81 -6.05 28.97
C ARG A 131 -6.27 -6.44 29.20
N SER A 132 -7.12 -5.45 29.40
CA SER A 132 -8.57 -5.60 29.44
C SER A 132 -9.25 -4.38 28.81
N TRP A 133 -10.52 -4.56 28.47
CA TRP A 133 -11.37 -3.53 27.87
C TRP A 133 -12.53 -3.22 28.80
N SER A 134 -13.02 -1.97 28.76
CA SER A 134 -14.20 -1.52 29.50
C SER A 134 -15.35 -2.51 29.37
N ARG A 135 -16.16 -2.67 30.43
CA ARG A 135 -17.35 -3.53 30.32
C ARG A 135 -18.35 -2.95 29.32
N GLU A 136 -18.61 -1.65 29.47
CA GLU A 136 -19.50 -0.91 28.60
C GLU A 136 -18.82 -0.58 27.27
N ARG A 137 -19.66 -0.40 26.26
CA ARG A 137 -19.35 0.15 24.94
C ARG A 137 -20.14 1.44 24.77
N TYR A 138 -19.65 2.33 23.95
CA TYR A 138 -20.27 3.63 23.73
C TYR A 138 -20.47 3.85 22.24
N ASP A 139 -21.69 4.19 21.85
CA ASP A 139 -22.02 4.56 20.47
C ASP A 139 -21.44 5.92 20.12
N ILE A 140 -20.88 6.02 18.93
CA ILE A 140 -20.44 7.29 18.34
C ILE A 140 -21.55 7.79 17.43
N PRO A 141 -22.30 8.81 17.85
CA PRO A 141 -23.31 9.38 16.98
C PRO A 141 -22.63 10.06 15.81
N PHE A 142 -23.15 9.85 14.61
CA PHE A 142 -22.75 10.58 13.42
C PHE A 142 -23.95 11.15 12.70
N ARG A 143 -23.77 12.33 12.11
CA ARG A 143 -24.79 13.02 11.33
C ARG A 143 -25.04 12.26 10.03
N LEU A 144 -26.31 12.14 9.63
CA LEU A 144 -26.67 11.58 8.33
C LEU A 144 -26.26 12.53 7.21
N PHE A 145 -25.68 11.98 6.15
CA PHE A 145 -25.43 12.65 4.89
C PHE A 145 -26.53 12.30 3.88
N GLU A 146 -26.48 12.96 2.74
CA GLU A 146 -27.38 12.69 1.62
C GLU A 146 -27.33 11.21 1.21
N CYS A 147 -26.15 10.60 1.15
CA CYS A 147 -25.98 9.20 0.76
C CYS A 147 -26.71 8.23 1.69
N ASP A 148 -26.73 8.48 3.01
CA ASP A 148 -27.47 7.63 3.96
C ASP A 148 -28.97 7.78 3.77
N ARG A 149 -29.45 9.01 3.59
CA ARG A 149 -30.88 9.26 3.39
C ARG A 149 -31.39 8.71 2.07
N ALA A 150 -30.54 8.69 1.05
CA ALA A 150 -30.83 8.13 -0.26
C ALA A 150 -30.70 6.60 -0.31
N ASN A 151 -30.11 5.97 0.72
CA ASN A 151 -29.93 4.52 0.75
C ASN A 151 -31.29 3.79 0.77
N VAL A 152 -31.26 2.48 0.52
CA VAL A 152 -32.48 1.66 0.38
C VAL A 152 -33.39 1.65 1.61
N TYR A 153 -32.88 2.05 2.78
CA TYR A 153 -33.57 2.13 4.07
C TYR A 153 -33.87 3.56 4.54
N GLY A 154 -33.54 4.59 3.75
CA GLY A 154 -33.83 5.99 4.07
C GLY A 154 -33.10 6.50 5.32
N GLY A 155 -31.88 6.03 5.57
CA GLY A 155 -31.06 6.41 6.73
C GLY A 155 -31.47 5.77 8.06
N LYS A 156 -32.49 4.91 8.09
CA LYS A 156 -32.86 4.14 9.30
C LYS A 156 -31.84 3.06 9.63
N LEU A 157 -31.24 2.49 8.59
CA LEU A 157 -30.06 1.62 8.67
C LEU A 157 -28.99 2.30 7.81
N CYS A 158 -27.87 2.65 8.44
CA CYS A 158 -26.73 3.22 7.74
C CYS A 158 -25.72 2.13 7.40
N PHE A 159 -25.07 2.27 6.25
CA PHE A 159 -23.95 1.44 5.85
C PHE A 159 -22.68 2.24 5.97
N PHE A 160 -21.67 1.67 6.61
CA PHE A 160 -20.40 2.34 6.84
C PHE A 160 -19.35 1.34 7.29
N TRP A 161 -18.10 1.77 7.23
CA TRP A 161 -16.96 1.03 7.76
C TRP A 161 -15.79 1.96 7.93
N ASN A 162 -14.84 1.58 8.78
CA ASN A 162 -13.67 2.39 9.07
C ASN A 162 -12.38 1.70 8.62
N VAL A 163 -11.49 2.54 8.12
CA VAL A 163 -10.08 2.27 7.79
C VAL A 163 -9.36 3.59 8.02
N GLY A 164 -8.07 3.56 8.37
CA GLY A 164 -7.26 4.76 8.58
C GLY A 164 -6.99 5.02 10.06
N ARG A 165 -5.82 5.59 10.34
CA ARG A 165 -5.31 5.74 11.70
C ARG A 165 -5.97 6.94 12.39
N PRO A 166 -6.61 6.76 13.57
CA PRO A 166 -7.03 7.88 14.39
C PRO A 166 -5.86 8.78 14.76
N PHE A 167 -6.11 10.08 14.87
CA PHE A 167 -5.07 11.04 15.22
C PHE A 167 -5.59 12.10 16.19
N ILE A 168 -4.64 12.76 16.86
CA ILE A 168 -4.93 13.87 17.76
C ILE A 168 -4.39 15.14 17.12
N HIS A 169 -5.22 16.16 17.04
CA HIS A 169 -4.80 17.48 16.58
C HIS A 169 -5.43 18.56 17.45
N ASN A 170 -4.60 19.47 17.99
CA ASN A 170 -5.03 20.56 18.89
C ASN A 170 -5.96 20.13 20.04
N GLY A 171 -5.69 18.95 20.63
CA GLY A 171 -6.48 18.41 21.75
C GLY A 171 -7.78 17.69 21.36
N THR A 172 -8.12 17.68 20.07
CA THR A 172 -9.28 16.96 19.53
C THR A 172 -8.85 15.60 18.99
N ALA A 173 -9.62 14.56 19.28
CA ALA A 173 -9.45 13.23 18.69
C ALA A 173 -10.24 13.14 17.37
N TYR A 174 -9.62 12.57 16.33
CA TYR A 174 -10.23 12.37 15.02
C TYR A 174 -10.20 10.89 14.63
N VAL A 175 -11.30 10.41 14.06
CA VAL A 175 -11.46 9.04 13.54
C VAL A 175 -12.09 9.11 12.16
N THR A 176 -11.52 8.40 11.18
CA THR A 176 -12.07 8.32 9.82
C THR A 176 -13.22 7.31 9.75
N LEU A 177 -14.24 7.61 8.96
CA LEU A 177 -15.35 6.70 8.67
C LEU A 177 -15.74 6.83 7.19
N ASN A 178 -15.98 5.71 6.53
CA ASN A 178 -16.43 5.66 5.14
C ASN A 178 -17.92 5.35 5.14
N LYS A 179 -18.73 6.25 4.59
CA LYS A 179 -20.18 6.10 4.53
C LYS A 179 -20.55 5.52 3.17
N VAL A 180 -21.45 4.55 3.16
CA VAL A 180 -21.85 3.81 1.97
C VAL A 180 -23.30 4.12 1.66
N GLY A 181 -23.56 4.75 0.50
CA GLY A 181 -24.91 5.08 0.06
C GLY A 181 -25.60 3.93 -0.67
N GLU A 182 -24.84 3.12 -1.39
CA GLU A 182 -25.37 2.09 -2.27
C GLU A 182 -24.58 0.78 -2.12
N MET A 183 -25.29 -0.29 -1.75
CA MET A 183 -24.80 -1.67 -1.71
C MET A 183 -25.27 -2.43 -2.97
N GLY A 184 -24.44 -3.27 -3.56
CA GLY A 184 -24.84 -4.07 -4.73
C GLY A 184 -23.69 -4.83 -5.39
N ARG A 185 -23.73 -4.96 -6.71
CA ARG A 185 -22.69 -5.67 -7.49
C ARG A 185 -21.31 -5.09 -7.19
N GLY A 186 -20.38 -5.94 -6.76
CA GLY A 186 -19.04 -5.52 -6.32
C GLY A 186 -18.96 -5.00 -4.88
N PHE A 187 -19.98 -5.25 -4.06
CA PHE A 187 -20.17 -4.86 -2.66
C PHE A 187 -20.59 -3.38 -2.47
N PHE A 188 -19.65 -2.44 -2.45
CA PHE A 188 -19.98 -1.01 -2.32
C PHE A 188 -20.01 -0.33 -3.70
N GLN A 189 -21.15 0.26 -4.05
CA GLN A 189 -21.38 0.92 -5.34
C GLN A 189 -21.28 2.45 -5.26
N ARG A 190 -21.51 3.03 -4.08
CA ARG A 190 -21.33 4.47 -3.84
C ARG A 190 -20.91 4.70 -2.39
N SER A 191 -19.87 5.51 -2.21
CA SER A 191 -19.31 5.81 -0.90
C SER A 191 -18.59 7.15 -0.87
N GLU A 192 -18.59 7.76 0.31
CA GLU A 192 -17.93 9.03 0.61
C GLU A 192 -17.33 9.02 2.03
N GLY A 193 -16.20 9.71 2.20
CA GLY A 193 -15.49 9.78 3.47
C GLY A 193 -16.03 10.81 4.43
N CYS A 194 -15.85 10.58 5.73
CA CYS A 194 -16.05 11.58 6.76
C CYS A 194 -15.03 11.42 7.89
N LEU A 195 -14.92 12.48 8.70
CA LEU A 195 -14.17 12.49 9.95
C LEU A 195 -15.13 12.66 11.12
N LEU A 196 -14.94 11.86 12.15
CA LEU A 196 -15.59 12.00 13.44
C LEU A 196 -14.62 12.67 14.40
N ALA A 197 -14.97 13.87 14.86
CA ALA A 197 -14.14 14.67 15.75
C ALA A 197 -14.73 14.70 17.15
N SER A 198 -13.91 14.44 18.17
CA SER A 198 -14.29 14.59 19.58
C SER A 198 -13.38 15.58 20.29
N PRO A 199 -13.90 16.76 20.69
CA PRO A 199 -13.08 17.79 21.35
C PRO A 199 -12.75 17.46 22.81
N ASN A 200 -13.44 16.49 23.41
CA ASN A 200 -13.30 16.16 24.84
C ASN A 200 -13.05 14.68 25.13
N LEU A 201 -12.99 13.76 24.14
CA LEU A 201 -12.72 12.34 24.40
C LEU A 201 -11.45 12.10 25.23
N LEU A 202 -10.41 12.90 24.99
CA LEU A 202 -9.11 12.76 25.64
C LEU A 202 -9.10 13.24 27.10
N THR A 203 -10.11 14.01 27.50
CA THR A 203 -10.14 14.73 28.79
C THR A 203 -11.40 14.47 29.61
N ALA A 204 -12.43 13.83 29.05
CA ALA A 204 -13.65 13.47 29.77
C ALA A 204 -13.36 12.42 30.86
N ASP A 205 -13.83 12.69 32.08
CA ASP A 205 -13.70 11.76 33.21
C ASP A 205 -14.44 10.44 32.92
N ASN A 206 -15.69 10.56 32.45
CA ASN A 206 -16.49 9.45 31.95
C ASN A 206 -16.50 9.48 30.41
N PRO A 207 -15.94 8.46 29.72
CA PRO A 207 -15.92 8.42 28.26
C PRO A 207 -17.32 8.46 27.60
N ALA A 208 -18.38 8.12 28.34
CA ALA A 208 -19.76 8.24 27.85
C ALA A 208 -20.16 9.68 27.52
N ASP A 209 -19.48 10.67 28.13
CA ASP A 209 -19.77 12.10 27.97
C ASP A 209 -18.96 12.72 26.80
N ALA A 210 -18.27 11.91 26.01
CA ALA A 210 -17.56 12.36 24.81
C ALA A 210 -18.55 12.92 23.79
N ALA A 211 -18.36 14.18 23.41
CA ALA A 211 -19.09 14.82 22.32
C ALA A 211 -18.48 14.44 20.98
N TRP A 212 -19.30 14.34 19.94
CA TRP A 212 -18.87 13.95 18.60
C TRP A 212 -19.47 14.87 17.54
N GLU A 213 -18.63 15.28 16.59
CA GLU A 213 -18.99 16.05 15.41
C GLU A 213 -18.68 15.25 14.16
N THR A 214 -19.56 15.31 13.15
CA THR A 214 -19.32 14.69 11.84
C THR A 214 -18.93 15.75 10.83
N LEU A 215 -17.72 15.61 10.32
CA LEU A 215 -17.08 16.47 9.35
C LEU A 215 -16.95 15.75 8.00
N PRO A 216 -17.05 16.44 6.84
CA PRO A 216 -17.19 17.89 6.69
C PRO A 216 -18.52 18.44 7.21
N GLU A 217 -18.60 19.75 7.44
CA GLU A 217 -19.87 20.44 7.68
C GLU A 217 -20.75 20.37 6.40
N GLY A 218 -22.08 20.39 6.54
CA GLY A 218 -23.01 20.30 5.39
C GLY A 218 -23.34 18.88 4.94
N GLU A 219 -24.19 18.70 3.94
CA GLU A 219 -24.94 17.44 3.74
C GLU A 219 -24.19 16.28 3.08
N THR A 220 -22.89 16.43 2.79
CA THR A 220 -22.11 15.49 1.98
C THR A 220 -20.71 15.27 2.55
N GLY A 221 -20.17 14.07 2.37
CA GLY A 221 -18.79 13.72 2.70
C GLY A 221 -17.74 14.18 1.69
N ILE A 222 -16.52 13.69 1.88
CA ILE A 222 -15.42 13.82 0.92
C ILE A 222 -15.70 12.84 -0.23
N ARG A 223 -15.99 13.38 -1.41
CA ARG A 223 -16.39 12.61 -2.59
C ARG A 223 -15.24 12.45 -3.59
N PRO A 224 -15.24 11.40 -4.42
CA PRO A 224 -14.25 11.26 -5.49
C PRO A 224 -14.26 12.45 -6.46
N PRO A 225 -13.11 12.77 -7.08
CA PRO A 225 -13.04 13.77 -8.14
C PRO A 225 -13.89 13.38 -9.36
N GLU A 226 -14.14 14.36 -10.22
CA GLU A 226 -14.75 14.10 -11.52
C GLU A 226 -13.96 13.04 -12.31
N GLY A 227 -14.66 12.08 -12.91
CA GLY A 227 -14.06 10.96 -13.63
C GLY A 227 -13.61 9.78 -12.76
N ALA A 228 -13.63 9.89 -11.42
CA ALA A 228 -13.23 8.81 -10.52
C ALA A 228 -14.30 7.72 -10.32
N GLY A 229 -15.54 8.02 -10.66
CA GLY A 229 -16.70 7.19 -10.33
C GLY A 229 -17.27 7.48 -8.93
N PRO A 230 -18.33 6.78 -8.51
CA PRO A 230 -19.09 7.07 -7.29
C PRO A 230 -18.47 6.56 -5.98
N VAL A 231 -17.29 5.93 -6.02
CA VAL A 231 -16.67 5.24 -4.88
C VAL A 231 -15.45 6.02 -4.40
N GLY A 232 -15.52 6.54 -3.18
CA GLY A 232 -14.40 7.10 -2.42
C GLY A 232 -14.33 6.42 -1.05
N GLU A 233 -13.26 5.65 -0.81
CA GLU A 233 -13.17 4.75 0.34
C GLU A 233 -11.76 4.69 0.92
N GLU A 234 -11.69 4.16 2.13
CA GLU A 234 -10.45 4.01 2.89
C GLU A 234 -9.72 5.35 3.05
N HIS A 235 -10.50 6.39 3.38
CA HIS A 235 -9.98 7.72 3.67
C HIS A 235 -8.93 7.66 4.80
N CYS A 236 -7.75 8.19 4.50
CA CYS A 236 -6.59 8.19 5.37
C CYS A 236 -6.11 9.64 5.53
N VAL A 237 -6.33 10.19 6.72
CA VAL A 237 -6.10 11.61 7.02
C VAL A 237 -4.90 11.78 7.92
N VAL A 238 -4.00 12.71 7.56
CA VAL A 238 -2.83 13.10 8.36
C VAL A 238 -2.73 14.62 8.48
N PRO A 239 -2.34 15.15 9.66
CA PRO A 239 -2.10 16.58 9.84
C PRO A 239 -0.75 17.01 9.24
N LEU A 240 -0.72 18.14 8.53
CA LEU A 240 0.47 18.79 8.00
C LEU A 240 1.11 19.75 9.03
N SER A 241 2.32 20.23 8.75
CA SER A 241 3.06 21.10 9.68
C SER A 241 2.44 22.48 9.92
N ASP A 242 1.61 22.97 9.00
CA ASP A 242 0.85 24.22 9.13
C ASP A 242 -0.50 24.06 9.85
N GLY A 243 -0.82 22.84 10.32
CA GLY A 243 -2.08 22.51 10.98
C GLY A 243 -3.24 22.19 10.04
N SER A 244 -3.03 22.24 8.72
CA SER A 244 -3.99 21.73 7.75
C SER A 244 -4.01 20.20 7.71
N PHE A 245 -5.05 19.60 7.13
CA PHE A 245 -5.15 18.15 6.96
C PHE A 245 -5.00 17.76 5.50
N TYR A 246 -4.28 16.66 5.28
CA TYR A 246 -4.22 15.94 4.02
C TYR A 246 -5.05 14.68 4.13
N ASP A 247 -5.86 14.38 3.12
CA ASP A 247 -6.60 13.13 2.99
C ASP A 247 -6.21 12.45 1.67
N THR A 248 -6.07 11.12 1.72
CA THR A 248 -6.02 10.28 0.53
C THR A 248 -6.97 9.11 0.65
N PHE A 249 -7.58 8.73 -0.46
CA PHE A 249 -8.56 7.65 -0.52
C PHE A 249 -8.53 6.95 -1.87
N ARG A 250 -8.93 5.68 -1.90
CA ARG A 250 -8.99 4.89 -3.14
C ARG A 250 -10.21 5.26 -3.96
N THR A 251 -10.10 5.09 -5.28
CA THR A 251 -11.21 5.25 -6.22
C THR A 251 -11.35 4.02 -7.12
N ILE A 252 -12.29 4.04 -8.07
CA ILE A 252 -12.44 3.00 -9.10
C ILE A 252 -11.90 3.42 -10.48
N ALA A 253 -11.27 4.59 -10.60
CA ALA A 253 -10.66 5.06 -11.85
C ALA A 253 -9.24 4.53 -12.10
N GLY A 254 -8.71 3.73 -11.18
CA GLY A 254 -7.33 3.23 -11.26
C GLY A 254 -6.29 4.28 -10.83
N HIS A 255 -6.72 5.26 -10.02
CA HIS A 255 -5.88 6.29 -9.42
C HIS A 255 -6.39 6.62 -8.01
N PRO A 256 -5.53 6.82 -7.00
CA PRO A 256 -5.97 7.33 -5.72
C PRO A 256 -6.32 8.82 -5.85
N ALA A 257 -7.20 9.29 -4.98
CA ALA A 257 -7.52 10.71 -4.86
C ALA A 257 -6.91 11.30 -3.60
N GLU A 258 -6.78 12.63 -3.61
CA GLU A 258 -6.33 13.41 -2.48
C GLU A 258 -7.13 14.71 -2.34
N ALA A 259 -7.19 15.22 -1.11
CA ALA A 259 -7.84 16.47 -0.77
C ALA A 259 -7.14 17.14 0.42
N TYR A 260 -7.31 18.45 0.55
CA TYR A 260 -6.76 19.23 1.64
C TYR A 260 -7.87 19.99 2.37
N SER A 261 -7.83 19.97 3.70
CA SER A 261 -8.66 20.82 4.55
C SER A 261 -7.79 21.84 5.27
N ARG A 262 -8.20 23.11 5.25
CA ARG A 262 -7.47 24.23 5.88
C ARG A 262 -8.11 24.72 7.17
N ASP A 263 -9.15 24.06 7.64
CA ASP A 263 -10.01 24.51 8.76
C ASP A 263 -10.36 23.37 9.73
N GLY A 264 -9.46 22.39 9.87
CA GLY A 264 -9.61 21.29 10.82
C GLY A 264 -10.63 20.23 10.39
N GLY A 265 -10.82 20.05 9.08
CA GLY A 265 -11.71 19.05 8.50
C GLY A 265 -13.12 19.56 8.19
N LYS A 266 -13.46 20.80 8.55
CA LYS A 266 -14.82 21.37 8.40
C LYS A 266 -15.20 21.55 6.94
N SER A 267 -14.25 21.96 6.11
CA SER A 267 -14.39 21.98 4.66
C SER A 267 -13.15 21.41 3.99
N TRP A 268 -13.33 20.94 2.76
CA TRP A 268 -12.27 20.34 1.96
C TRP A 268 -12.22 21.04 0.61
N GLN A 269 -11.00 21.25 0.11
CA GLN A 269 -10.80 21.61 -1.28
C GLN A 269 -11.38 20.51 -2.18
N PRO A 270 -11.82 20.85 -3.41
CA PRO A 270 -12.26 19.86 -4.38
C PRO A 270 -11.22 18.74 -4.51
N PRO A 271 -11.59 17.47 -4.23
CA PRO A 271 -10.66 16.37 -4.36
C PRO A 271 -10.12 16.28 -5.78
N GLN A 272 -8.90 15.76 -5.92
CA GLN A 272 -8.21 15.57 -7.20
C GLN A 272 -7.48 14.22 -7.21
N PHE A 273 -7.12 13.70 -8.38
CA PHE A 273 -6.24 12.54 -8.42
C PHE A 273 -4.86 12.89 -7.84
N MET A 274 -4.33 12.00 -7.00
CA MET A 274 -2.97 12.11 -6.49
C MET A 274 -1.96 12.09 -7.64
N ARG A 275 -0.93 12.93 -7.55
CA ARG A 275 0.10 13.06 -8.58
C ARG A 275 1.49 12.96 -7.98
N TYR A 276 2.40 12.40 -8.78
CA TYR A 276 3.84 12.52 -8.54
C TYR A 276 4.28 13.99 -8.69
N ALA A 277 5.49 14.32 -8.22
CA ALA A 277 6.03 15.68 -8.31
C ALA A 277 6.12 16.24 -9.75
N ASP A 278 6.23 15.38 -10.76
CA ASP A 278 6.25 15.75 -12.19
C ASP A 278 4.84 15.84 -12.81
N GLY A 279 3.79 15.67 -12.00
CA GLY A 279 2.39 15.88 -12.38
C GLY A 279 1.68 14.68 -12.99
N ARG A 280 2.35 13.55 -13.25
CA ARG A 280 1.63 12.32 -13.68
C ARG A 280 0.75 11.78 -12.55
N PRO A 281 -0.43 11.22 -12.87
CA PRO A 281 -1.29 10.64 -11.86
C PRO A 281 -0.68 9.35 -11.30
N VAL A 282 -0.77 9.16 -9.99
CA VAL A 282 -0.36 7.91 -9.33
C VAL A 282 -1.35 6.81 -9.72
N LYS A 283 -0.85 5.65 -10.12
CA LYS A 283 -1.70 4.50 -10.43
C LYS A 283 -1.98 3.68 -9.18
N HIS A 284 -3.25 3.36 -8.95
CA HIS A 284 -3.67 2.49 -7.85
C HIS A 284 -5.02 1.83 -8.17
N PRO A 285 -5.17 0.50 -7.99
CA PRO A 285 -6.47 -0.17 -8.12
C PRO A 285 -7.40 0.15 -6.93
N ARG A 286 -8.57 -0.51 -6.85
CA ARG A 286 -9.42 -0.44 -5.65
C ARG A 286 -8.89 -1.40 -4.58
N ALA A 287 -7.73 -1.05 -4.04
CA ALA A 287 -7.06 -1.77 -2.96
C ALA A 287 -6.85 -0.84 -1.77
N ALA A 288 -6.17 -1.33 -0.74
CA ALA A 288 -5.95 -0.49 0.42
C ALA A 288 -4.88 0.56 0.18
N ASN A 289 -5.16 1.80 0.61
CA ASN A 289 -4.31 2.96 0.40
C ASN A 289 -4.10 3.68 1.74
N PHE A 290 -2.84 3.84 2.15
CA PHE A 290 -2.53 4.40 3.47
C PHE A 290 -1.42 5.42 3.36
N VAL A 291 -1.61 6.55 4.05
CA VAL A 291 -0.57 7.55 4.27
C VAL A 291 -0.19 7.61 5.74
N TRP A 292 1.10 7.67 6.00
CA TRP A 292 1.63 7.89 7.35
C TRP A 292 2.50 9.12 7.37
N LYS A 293 2.32 9.96 8.40
CA LYS A 293 3.28 10.97 8.79
C LYS A 293 4.28 10.35 9.75
N CYS A 294 5.55 10.36 9.36
CA CYS A 294 6.64 9.79 10.14
C CYS A 294 7.15 10.77 11.21
N GLU A 295 7.86 10.28 12.23
CA GLU A 295 8.40 11.11 13.32
C GLU A 295 9.37 12.20 12.83
N ASN A 296 10.05 11.95 11.70
CA ASN A 296 10.94 12.91 11.05
C ASN A 296 10.21 14.04 10.28
N GLY A 297 8.88 14.02 10.23
CA GLY A 297 8.05 14.99 9.52
C GLY A 297 7.83 14.70 8.03
N ASN A 298 8.44 13.64 7.49
CA ASN A 298 8.18 13.18 6.13
C ASN A 298 6.99 12.20 6.10
N TYR A 299 6.60 11.81 4.88
CA TYR A 299 5.41 11.00 4.63
C TYR A 299 5.77 9.74 3.86
N LEU A 300 4.98 8.69 4.08
CA LEU A 300 5.00 7.46 3.29
C LEU A 300 3.59 7.15 2.82
N TYR A 301 3.46 6.65 1.59
CA TYR A 301 2.20 6.21 1.02
C TYR A 301 2.32 4.77 0.52
N TRP A 302 1.48 3.88 1.04
CA TRP A 302 1.34 2.49 0.60
C TRP A 302 0.36 2.37 -0.55
N PHE A 303 0.78 1.67 -1.60
CA PHE A 303 -0.07 1.46 -2.76
C PHE A 303 0.36 0.27 -3.63
N HIS A 304 -0.52 -0.13 -4.55
CA HIS A 304 -0.21 -1.08 -5.62
C HIS A 304 -0.04 -0.32 -6.94
N ASN A 305 1.18 -0.36 -7.50
CA ASN A 305 1.60 0.45 -8.65
C ASN A 305 1.08 -0.11 -9.99
N HIS A 306 -0.24 -0.09 -10.16
CA HIS A 306 -0.95 -0.40 -11.39
C HIS A 306 -2.34 0.25 -11.39
N GLY A 307 -2.90 0.51 -12.57
CA GLY A 307 -4.08 1.35 -12.61
C GLY A 307 -4.49 1.85 -13.99
N GLY A 308 -5.12 3.02 -14.01
CA GLY A 308 -5.68 3.66 -15.20
C GLY A 308 -6.92 2.98 -15.76
N ARG A 309 -7.20 3.26 -17.04
CA ARG A 309 -8.42 2.80 -17.76
C ARG A 309 -8.66 1.29 -17.73
N PHE A 310 -7.63 0.49 -17.45
CA PHE A 310 -7.71 -0.97 -17.37
C PHE A 310 -8.53 -1.44 -16.15
N ILE A 311 -8.53 -0.66 -15.07
CA ILE A 311 -9.30 -0.95 -13.85
C ILE A 311 -10.80 -0.79 -14.07
N ALA A 312 -11.21 0.10 -14.98
CA ALA A 312 -12.62 0.36 -15.28
C ALA A 312 -13.26 -0.73 -16.16
N LEU A 313 -12.50 -1.72 -16.65
CA LEU A 313 -13.00 -2.74 -17.56
C LEU A 313 -13.90 -3.79 -16.88
N ASP A 314 -13.64 -4.11 -15.61
CA ASP A 314 -14.43 -5.07 -14.83
C ASP A 314 -14.38 -4.72 -13.33
N PRO A 315 -15.54 -4.55 -12.65
CA PRO A 315 -15.59 -4.23 -11.24
C PRO A 315 -15.09 -5.33 -10.30
N TYR A 316 -14.78 -6.54 -10.78
CA TYR A 316 -14.11 -7.57 -9.98
C TYR A 316 -12.59 -7.52 -10.12
N VAL A 317 -12.08 -7.22 -11.33
CA VAL A 317 -10.62 -7.09 -11.59
C VAL A 317 -10.02 -5.94 -10.79
N THR A 318 -10.82 -4.94 -10.42
CA THR A 318 -10.38 -3.80 -9.58
C THR A 318 -9.80 -4.20 -8.22
N TYR A 319 -10.08 -5.43 -7.73
CA TYR A 319 -9.58 -5.92 -6.45
C TYR A 319 -8.32 -6.81 -6.57
N GLU A 320 -7.89 -7.15 -7.79
CA GLU A 320 -6.80 -8.07 -8.07
C GLU A 320 -5.44 -7.37 -8.14
N ASP A 321 -4.38 -8.15 -8.39
CA ASP A 321 -3.00 -7.69 -8.67
C ASP A 321 -2.31 -6.92 -7.54
N ARG A 322 -2.68 -7.19 -6.28
CA ARG A 322 -2.11 -6.57 -5.07
C ARG A 322 -0.73 -7.10 -4.64
N ASN A 323 0.01 -7.72 -5.57
CA ASN A 323 1.37 -8.20 -5.37
C ASN A 323 2.20 -7.85 -6.63
N PRO A 324 3.29 -7.08 -6.50
CA PRO A 324 3.90 -6.59 -5.25
C PRO A 324 3.26 -5.31 -4.69
N VAL A 325 3.68 -4.94 -3.49
CA VAL A 325 3.35 -3.69 -2.79
C VAL A 325 4.47 -2.67 -2.99
N TRP A 326 4.11 -1.39 -3.07
CA TRP A 326 5.01 -0.28 -3.30
C TRP A 326 4.84 0.83 -2.24
N LEU A 327 5.87 1.65 -2.09
CA LEU A 327 5.84 2.89 -1.31
C LEU A 327 6.14 4.11 -2.18
N LEU A 328 5.49 5.24 -1.89
CA LEU A 328 5.96 6.58 -2.25
C LEU A 328 6.48 7.29 -1.02
N ALA A 329 7.60 8.00 -1.16
CA ALA A 329 8.10 8.95 -0.18
C ALA A 329 7.54 10.34 -0.47
N GLY A 330 6.96 10.99 0.54
CA GLY A 330 6.44 12.35 0.45
C GLY A 330 7.20 13.31 1.37
N ILE A 331 7.36 14.55 0.92
CA ILE A 331 7.86 15.66 1.75
C ILE A 331 6.89 16.83 1.67
N GLU A 332 6.82 17.67 2.70
CA GLU A 332 6.01 18.89 2.58
C GLU A 332 6.66 19.91 1.65
N ALA A 333 5.82 20.61 0.89
CA ALA A 333 6.18 21.77 0.09
C ALA A 333 5.19 22.91 0.34
N ASP A 334 5.62 24.14 0.07
CA ASP A 334 4.76 25.32 0.14
C ASP A 334 3.96 25.49 -1.16
N SER A 335 2.67 25.81 -1.03
CA SER A 335 1.82 26.32 -2.11
C SER A 335 1.17 27.66 -1.70
N PRO A 336 0.61 28.42 -2.64
CA PRO A 336 -0.15 29.63 -2.30
C PRO A 336 -1.33 29.39 -1.33
N GLU A 337 -1.84 28.16 -1.25
CA GLU A 337 -2.99 27.75 -0.44
C GLU A 337 -2.60 27.05 0.88
N GLY A 338 -1.31 26.91 1.19
CA GLY A 338 -0.79 26.23 2.39
C GLY A 338 0.19 25.10 2.08
N LYS A 339 0.49 24.26 3.07
CA LYS A 339 1.35 23.09 2.88
C LYS A 339 0.68 22.05 1.99
N VAL A 340 1.46 21.41 1.13
CA VAL A 340 1.07 20.26 0.30
C VAL A 340 2.12 19.16 0.41
N ILE A 341 1.76 17.91 0.08
CA ILE A 341 2.74 16.82 0.00
C ILE A 341 3.26 16.72 -1.43
N ARG A 342 4.59 16.76 -1.59
CA ARG A 342 5.27 16.47 -2.84
C ARG A 342 5.74 15.03 -2.85
N TRP A 343 5.07 14.19 -3.63
CA TRP A 343 5.40 12.77 -3.78
C TRP A 343 6.59 12.53 -4.70
N GLY A 344 7.53 11.72 -4.23
CA GLY A 344 8.66 11.20 -5.00
C GLY A 344 8.29 9.99 -5.84
N GLU A 345 9.30 9.22 -6.21
CA GLU A 345 9.17 8.06 -7.09
C GLU A 345 8.95 6.75 -6.31
N PRO A 346 8.34 5.72 -6.93
CA PRO A 346 7.96 4.50 -6.24
C PRO A 346 9.11 3.53 -6.04
N GLU A 347 9.08 2.82 -4.91
CA GLU A 347 9.96 1.68 -4.62
C GLU A 347 9.15 0.46 -4.19
N LEU A 348 9.59 -0.73 -4.61
CA LEU A 348 8.96 -1.99 -4.21
C LEU A 348 9.27 -2.26 -2.73
N LEU A 349 8.23 -2.49 -1.94
CA LEU A 349 8.34 -2.75 -0.51
C LEU A 349 8.26 -4.24 -0.17
N LEU A 350 7.15 -4.90 -0.50
CA LEU A 350 6.90 -6.31 -0.21
C LEU A 350 6.45 -7.06 -1.45
N TYR A 351 6.76 -8.35 -1.52
CA TYR A 351 6.26 -9.25 -2.56
C TYR A 351 6.06 -10.67 -2.01
N SER A 352 5.16 -11.43 -2.63
CA SER A 352 5.10 -12.89 -2.46
C SER A 352 5.49 -13.58 -3.76
N ASP A 353 6.03 -14.79 -3.63
CA ASP A 353 6.35 -15.67 -4.75
C ASP A 353 5.11 -16.15 -5.49
N ASP A 354 3.97 -16.24 -4.80
CA ASP A 354 2.69 -16.52 -5.42
C ASP A 354 2.05 -15.21 -5.91
N PRO A 355 1.97 -14.98 -7.23
CA PRO A 355 1.42 -13.74 -7.77
C PRO A 355 -0.07 -13.54 -7.44
N MET A 356 -0.78 -14.59 -7.02
CA MET A 356 -2.21 -14.53 -6.67
C MET A 356 -2.45 -14.09 -5.22
N ILE A 357 -1.42 -14.05 -4.38
CA ILE A 357 -1.54 -13.54 -3.03
C ILE A 357 -1.80 -12.03 -3.07
N ARG A 358 -2.83 -11.59 -2.35
CA ARG A 358 -3.24 -10.18 -2.29
C ARG A 358 -2.84 -9.59 -0.94
N ILE A 359 -1.79 -8.77 -0.95
CA ILE A 359 -1.23 -8.13 0.24
C ILE A 359 -1.99 -6.82 0.48
N SER A 360 -2.45 -6.55 1.70
CA SER A 360 -3.30 -5.38 1.98
C SER A 360 -3.35 -5.03 3.47
N TYR A 361 -3.97 -3.89 3.79
CA TYR A 361 -4.26 -3.41 5.15
C TYR A 361 -3.04 -3.24 6.05
N PRO A 362 -2.07 -2.42 5.61
CA PRO A 362 -0.91 -2.12 6.43
C PRO A 362 -1.18 -1.15 7.57
N ASP A 363 -0.29 -1.17 8.54
CA ASP A 363 -0.02 -0.06 9.46
C ASP A 363 1.49 0.16 9.60
N LEU A 364 1.91 1.34 10.06
CA LEU A 364 3.31 1.70 10.25
C LEU A 364 3.59 1.98 11.73
N VAL A 365 4.65 1.36 12.24
CA VAL A 365 5.18 1.57 13.59
C VAL A 365 6.59 2.12 13.49
N GLU A 366 6.85 3.18 14.24
CA GLU A 366 8.18 3.74 14.44
C GLU A 366 8.61 3.54 15.89
N GLU A 367 9.84 3.07 16.08
CA GLU A 367 10.44 3.01 17.41
C GLU A 367 11.97 3.15 17.33
N ASN A 368 12.51 4.19 17.98
CA ASN A 368 13.94 4.45 18.08
C ASN A 368 14.65 4.52 16.71
N GLY A 369 14.02 5.17 15.72
CA GLY A 369 14.55 5.32 14.36
C GLY A 369 14.42 4.05 13.49
N ARG A 370 13.74 3.01 13.98
CA ARG A 370 13.41 1.80 13.21
C ARG A 370 11.96 1.88 12.74
N TYR A 371 11.70 1.29 11.58
CA TYR A 371 10.41 1.32 10.92
C TYR A 371 9.91 -0.10 10.74
N PHE A 372 8.64 -0.32 11.07
CA PHE A 372 7.99 -1.60 10.89
C PHE A 372 6.66 -1.41 10.22
N VAL A 373 6.32 -2.32 9.31
CA VAL A 373 5.05 -2.33 8.62
C VAL A 373 4.33 -3.63 8.90
N THR A 374 3.04 -3.54 9.18
CA THR A 374 2.17 -4.71 9.22
C THR A 374 1.51 -4.94 7.87
N GLU A 375 1.03 -6.14 7.62
CA GLU A 375 0.26 -6.47 6.42
C GLU A 375 -0.67 -7.64 6.70
N THR A 376 -1.63 -7.86 5.80
CA THR A 376 -2.38 -9.11 5.72
C THR A 376 -2.53 -9.64 4.30
N GLU A 377 -2.65 -10.96 4.21
CA GLU A 377 -3.09 -11.69 3.01
C GLU A 377 -4.45 -12.37 3.25
N LYS A 378 -5.31 -11.71 4.03
CA LYS A 378 -6.65 -12.15 4.48
C LYS A 378 -6.68 -13.35 5.44
N ASN A 379 -5.69 -14.24 5.43
CA ASN A 379 -5.64 -15.37 6.37
C ASN A 379 -4.49 -15.30 7.39
N LYS A 380 -3.53 -14.42 7.16
CA LYS A 380 -2.39 -14.18 8.04
C LYS A 380 -2.14 -12.69 8.13
N ALA A 381 -1.73 -12.27 9.32
CA ALA A 381 -1.18 -10.96 9.57
C ALA A 381 0.29 -11.09 9.91
N ARG A 382 1.13 -10.19 9.39
CA ARG A 382 2.57 -10.19 9.67
C ARG A 382 3.08 -8.80 9.98
N LEU A 383 4.26 -8.78 10.59
CA LEU A 383 5.09 -7.61 10.86
C LEU A 383 6.42 -7.75 10.13
N HIS A 384 6.84 -6.68 9.45
CA HIS A 384 8.10 -6.61 8.72
C HIS A 384 8.90 -5.40 9.19
N GLU A 385 10.20 -5.56 9.40
CA GLU A 385 11.10 -4.41 9.59
C GLU A 385 11.52 -3.86 8.23
N ILE A 386 11.39 -2.55 8.04
CA ILE A 386 11.88 -1.83 6.87
C ILE A 386 13.24 -1.23 7.22
N PRO A 387 14.30 -1.50 6.44
CA PRO A 387 15.59 -0.85 6.65
C PRO A 387 15.47 0.68 6.61
N ALA A 388 15.87 1.38 7.67
CA ALA A 388 15.76 2.84 7.75
C ALA A 388 16.49 3.56 6.59
N GLU A 389 17.64 3.03 6.17
CA GLU A 389 18.42 3.56 5.03
C GLU A 389 17.66 3.49 3.69
N PHE A 390 16.79 2.49 3.51
CA PHE A 390 15.93 2.40 2.30
C PHE A 390 14.98 3.60 2.24
N LEU A 391 14.30 3.92 3.34
CA LEU A 391 13.40 5.08 3.42
C LEU A 391 14.16 6.41 3.33
N ALA A 392 15.34 6.49 3.97
CA ALA A 392 16.19 7.67 3.91
C ALA A 392 16.59 8.02 2.46
N LYS A 393 16.99 7.03 1.65
CA LYS A 393 17.29 7.23 0.23
C LYS A 393 16.08 7.75 -0.56
N MET A 394 14.89 7.20 -0.32
CA MET A 394 13.66 7.67 -0.96
C MET A 394 13.35 9.13 -0.63
N TRP A 395 13.43 9.53 0.65
CA TRP A 395 13.17 10.93 1.04
C TRP A 395 14.24 11.90 0.55
N ARG A 396 15.52 11.53 0.54
CA ARG A 396 16.59 12.34 -0.05
C ARG A 396 16.33 12.61 -1.53
N ARG A 397 15.94 11.57 -2.28
CA ARG A 397 15.57 11.74 -3.69
C ARG A 397 14.32 12.59 -3.85
N ALA A 398 13.30 12.39 -3.02
CA ALA A 398 12.13 13.25 -2.99
C ALA A 398 12.53 14.71 -2.74
N ALA A 399 13.49 15.00 -1.86
CA ALA A 399 14.06 16.32 -1.62
C ALA A 399 14.88 16.91 -2.77
N GLY A 400 15.10 16.16 -3.86
CA GLY A 400 15.85 16.59 -5.04
C GLY A 400 17.34 16.27 -4.96
N GLU A 401 17.78 15.48 -3.97
CA GLU A 401 19.16 15.03 -3.91
C GLU A 401 19.45 13.91 -4.93
N THR A 402 20.71 13.85 -5.37
CA THR A 402 21.22 12.68 -6.08
C THR A 402 21.57 11.59 -5.07
N VAL A 403 21.09 10.37 -5.33
CA VAL A 403 21.44 9.17 -4.56
C VAL A 403 22.23 8.27 -5.49
N GLU A 404 23.50 8.01 -5.15
CA GLU A 404 24.33 7.10 -5.93
C GLU A 404 24.13 5.64 -5.48
N PRO A 405 24.18 4.67 -6.41
CA PRO A 405 24.14 3.26 -6.06
C PRO A 405 25.29 2.82 -5.17
N GLU A 406 24.97 2.20 -4.04
CA GLU A 406 25.91 1.42 -3.25
C GLU A 406 25.75 -0.06 -3.66
N ALA A 407 26.36 -0.43 -4.79
CA ALA A 407 26.24 -1.75 -5.39
C ALA A 407 27.54 -2.16 -6.09
N GLU A 408 27.84 -3.47 -6.09
CA GLU A 408 28.93 -4.03 -6.89
C GLU A 408 28.65 -3.82 -8.38
N GLU A 409 29.62 -3.27 -9.10
CA GLU A 409 29.59 -3.17 -10.57
C GLU A 409 30.27 -4.40 -11.18
N LEU A 410 29.58 -5.06 -12.10
CA LEU A 410 30.06 -6.26 -12.79
C LEU A 410 30.92 -5.86 -13.99
N ASP A 411 32.09 -6.51 -14.13
CA ASP A 411 32.91 -6.39 -15.32
C ASP A 411 32.31 -7.19 -16.48
N TRP A 412 31.38 -6.57 -17.20
CA TRP A 412 30.69 -7.17 -18.33
C TRP A 412 31.56 -7.34 -19.58
N ARG A 413 32.80 -6.80 -19.56
CA ARG A 413 33.79 -6.98 -20.63
C ARG A 413 34.76 -8.11 -20.34
N ALA A 414 34.66 -8.75 -19.17
CA ALA A 414 35.45 -9.92 -18.84
C ALA A 414 35.25 -11.05 -19.86
N GLU A 415 36.27 -11.89 -20.03
CA GLU A 415 36.22 -13.03 -20.95
C GLU A 415 35.09 -14.01 -20.58
N GLU A 416 34.85 -14.18 -19.28
CA GLU A 416 33.73 -14.94 -18.74
C GLU A 416 32.79 -14.01 -17.95
N PHE A 417 31.87 -13.35 -18.63
CA PHE A 417 30.82 -12.56 -17.99
C PHE A 417 29.57 -13.39 -17.71
N ARG A 418 28.99 -13.22 -16.52
CA ARG A 418 27.69 -13.82 -16.16
C ARG A 418 26.91 -12.87 -15.25
N PHE A 419 25.60 -12.83 -15.47
CA PHE A 419 24.69 -12.20 -14.52
C PHE A 419 24.54 -13.05 -13.25
N PRO A 420 24.25 -12.44 -12.09
CA PRO A 420 23.85 -13.15 -10.88
C PRO A 420 22.68 -14.09 -11.19
N PRO A 421 22.78 -15.40 -10.89
CA PRO A 421 21.75 -16.37 -11.25
C PRO A 421 20.53 -16.22 -10.34
N PHE A 422 19.31 -16.45 -10.85
CA PHE A 422 18.05 -16.43 -10.08
C PHE A 422 17.77 -17.73 -9.31
N LEU A 423 18.29 -18.85 -9.84
CA LEU A 423 18.27 -20.16 -9.22
C LEU A 423 19.69 -20.67 -9.00
N ASP A 424 19.87 -21.43 -7.93
CA ASP A 424 21.08 -22.22 -7.72
C ASP A 424 20.71 -23.61 -7.17
N ARG A 425 21.69 -24.50 -7.04
CA ARG A 425 21.51 -25.79 -6.38
C ARG A 425 21.72 -25.64 -4.88
N ASN A 426 20.75 -26.11 -4.09
CA ASN A 426 20.96 -26.32 -2.67
C ASN A 426 21.98 -27.46 -2.46
N CYS A 427 23.25 -27.10 -2.29
CA CYS A 427 24.34 -28.06 -2.12
C CYS A 427 24.31 -28.80 -0.77
N GLU A 428 23.50 -28.34 0.20
CA GLU A 428 23.36 -28.97 1.51
C GLU A 428 22.40 -30.18 1.46
N ALA A 429 21.44 -30.19 0.54
CA ALA A 429 20.51 -31.30 0.36
C ALA A 429 21.09 -32.38 -0.57
N VAL A 430 20.90 -33.66 -0.23
CA VAL A 430 21.45 -34.81 -0.97
C VAL A 430 21.01 -34.83 -2.43
N ASN A 431 19.74 -34.56 -2.71
CA ASN A 431 19.19 -34.50 -4.06
C ASN A 431 19.46 -33.16 -4.78
N ARG A 432 20.11 -32.20 -4.10
CA ARG A 432 20.49 -30.88 -4.62
C ARG A 432 19.39 -30.18 -5.41
N PRO A 433 18.19 -29.98 -4.82
CA PRO A 433 17.08 -29.32 -5.48
C PRO A 433 17.43 -27.85 -5.76
N SER A 434 16.63 -27.20 -6.60
CA SER A 434 16.77 -25.77 -6.83
C SER A 434 16.46 -24.96 -5.56
N VAL A 435 17.15 -23.84 -5.41
CA VAL A 435 16.85 -22.80 -4.43
C VAL A 435 16.85 -21.45 -5.13
N ARG A 436 15.87 -20.59 -4.84
CA ARG A 436 15.87 -19.20 -5.33
C ARG A 436 16.95 -18.42 -4.61
N THR A 437 17.86 -17.84 -5.38
CA THR A 437 18.95 -17.01 -4.87
C THR A 437 18.45 -15.65 -4.39
N ARG A 438 17.32 -15.18 -4.95
CA ARG A 438 16.79 -13.81 -4.80
C ARG A 438 17.70 -12.73 -5.40
N ASN A 439 18.72 -13.14 -6.15
CA ASN A 439 19.57 -12.20 -6.84
C ASN A 439 18.80 -11.48 -7.95
N GLY A 440 19.37 -10.36 -8.39
CA GLY A 440 18.95 -9.65 -9.58
C GLY A 440 20.09 -8.81 -10.09
N TYR A 441 19.82 -7.94 -11.04
CA TYR A 441 20.82 -7.03 -11.59
C TYR A 441 20.15 -5.81 -12.19
N ALA A 442 20.95 -4.79 -12.48
CA ALA A 442 20.50 -3.60 -13.19
C ALA A 442 21.47 -3.26 -14.32
N LEU A 443 20.93 -2.86 -15.47
CA LEU A 443 21.70 -2.30 -16.58
C LEU A 443 21.42 -0.80 -16.63
N ARG A 444 22.44 0.02 -16.36
CA ARG A 444 22.34 1.49 -16.40
C ARG A 444 23.10 2.04 -17.60
N PHE A 445 22.36 2.62 -18.53
CA PHE A 445 22.83 3.19 -19.77
C PHE A 445 22.86 4.71 -19.68
N GLU A 446 23.97 5.31 -20.13
CA GLU A 446 23.98 6.71 -20.56
C GLU A 446 23.80 6.73 -22.08
N LEU A 447 22.71 7.34 -22.56
CA LEU A 447 22.38 7.43 -23.98
C LEU A 447 22.72 8.83 -24.51
N GLU A 448 23.42 8.90 -25.65
CA GLU A 448 23.84 10.20 -26.24
C GLU A 448 22.69 10.91 -26.99
N ALA A 449 21.75 10.14 -27.52
CA ALA A 449 20.55 10.60 -28.20
C ALA A 449 19.58 9.44 -28.37
N PHE A 450 18.33 9.75 -28.71
CA PHE A 450 17.37 8.72 -29.14
C PHE A 450 17.79 8.10 -30.47
N ALA A 451 18.16 6.82 -30.44
CA ALA A 451 18.47 6.02 -31.62
C ALA A 451 17.91 4.62 -31.46
N ALA A 452 16.82 4.33 -32.17
CA ALA A 452 16.21 2.99 -32.13
C ALA A 452 17.22 1.92 -32.57
N GLY A 453 17.18 0.78 -31.87
CA GLY A 453 18.10 -0.34 -32.08
C GLY A 453 18.52 -0.99 -30.77
N THR A 454 19.47 -1.91 -30.89
CA THR A 454 20.04 -2.64 -29.75
C THR A 454 20.83 -1.68 -28.85
N LEU A 455 20.55 -1.71 -27.55
CA LEU A 455 21.34 -1.01 -26.53
C LEU A 455 22.38 -1.96 -25.90
N PHE A 456 21.95 -3.19 -25.61
CA PHE A 456 22.79 -4.25 -25.05
C PHE A 456 22.42 -5.58 -25.68
N ASP A 457 23.43 -6.40 -25.99
CA ASP A 457 23.24 -7.77 -26.47
C ASP A 457 24.26 -8.70 -25.84
N HIS A 458 23.77 -9.72 -25.15
CA HIS A 458 24.52 -10.85 -24.65
C HIS A 458 23.87 -12.16 -25.14
N THR A 459 23.28 -12.16 -26.33
CA THR A 459 22.59 -13.33 -26.87
C THR A 459 23.58 -14.31 -27.53
N GLY A 460 23.57 -15.56 -27.06
CA GLY A 460 24.30 -16.68 -27.63
C GLY A 460 23.80 -17.09 -29.02
N PRO A 461 24.61 -17.82 -29.81
CA PRO A 461 24.19 -18.34 -31.12
C PRO A 461 22.95 -19.25 -31.09
N ASP A 462 22.61 -19.76 -29.91
CA ASP A 462 21.43 -20.60 -29.65
C ASP A 462 20.25 -19.83 -29.04
N GLY A 463 20.32 -18.49 -29.00
CA GLY A 463 19.24 -17.62 -28.54
C GLY A 463 19.14 -17.45 -27.02
N ARG A 464 20.13 -17.91 -26.25
CA ARG A 464 20.20 -17.73 -24.79
C ARG A 464 20.83 -16.40 -24.41
N GLY A 465 20.41 -15.81 -23.29
CA GLY A 465 20.99 -14.60 -22.74
C GLY A 465 20.01 -13.43 -22.69
N GLU A 466 20.58 -12.24 -22.57
CA GLU A 466 19.88 -11.00 -22.30
C GLU A 466 20.08 -9.99 -23.44
N ARG A 467 19.01 -9.25 -23.76
CA ARG A 467 19.08 -8.20 -24.78
C ARG A 467 18.17 -7.04 -24.41
N VAL A 468 18.65 -5.82 -24.64
CA VAL A 468 17.88 -4.58 -24.45
C VAL A 468 17.83 -3.84 -25.78
N GLU A 469 16.63 -3.43 -26.19
CA GLU A 469 16.40 -2.66 -27.42
C GLU A 469 15.58 -1.40 -27.12
N LEU A 470 15.95 -0.28 -27.75
CA LEU A 470 15.09 0.89 -27.90
C LEU A 470 14.30 0.74 -29.19
N LEU A 471 12.98 0.61 -29.08
CA LEU A 471 12.09 0.41 -30.21
C LEU A 471 11.83 1.73 -30.97
N PRO A 472 11.43 1.66 -32.26
CA PRO A 472 11.14 2.87 -33.05
C PRO A 472 10.04 3.77 -32.49
N ASP A 473 9.11 3.23 -31.70
CA ASP A 473 8.04 3.99 -31.03
C ASP A 473 8.47 4.53 -29.65
N GLY A 474 9.75 4.39 -29.30
CA GLY A 474 10.36 4.89 -28.09
C GLY A 474 10.16 4.03 -26.86
N ARG A 475 9.65 2.80 -26.99
CA ARG A 475 9.61 1.84 -25.89
C ARG A 475 10.94 1.15 -25.68
N ILE A 476 11.20 0.70 -24.47
CA ILE A 476 12.31 -0.19 -24.15
C ILE A 476 11.79 -1.61 -24.12
N ALA A 477 12.45 -2.51 -24.85
CA ALA A 477 12.21 -3.94 -24.79
C ALA A 477 13.40 -4.65 -24.15
N PHE A 478 13.13 -5.44 -23.11
CA PHE A 478 14.08 -6.35 -22.49
C PHE A 478 13.68 -7.79 -22.83
N TYR A 479 14.66 -8.57 -23.24
CA TYR A 479 14.53 -9.99 -23.58
C TYR A 479 15.45 -10.81 -22.68
N LEU A 480 14.92 -11.90 -22.14
CA LEU A 480 15.65 -12.87 -21.34
C LEU A 480 15.30 -14.28 -21.83
N SER A 481 16.30 -15.14 -21.99
CA SER A 481 16.11 -16.53 -22.42
C SER A 481 17.16 -17.45 -21.82
N ASP A 482 16.74 -18.57 -21.23
CA ASP A 482 17.64 -19.66 -20.82
C ASP A 482 17.76 -20.77 -21.88
N GLY A 483 17.07 -20.60 -23.03
CA GLY A 483 17.02 -21.52 -24.16
C GLY A 483 15.99 -22.62 -24.03
N CYS A 484 15.34 -22.75 -22.88
CA CYS A 484 14.16 -23.59 -22.67
C CYS A 484 12.89 -22.75 -22.50
N GLY A 485 13.00 -21.61 -21.83
CA GLY A 485 11.98 -20.58 -21.72
C GLY A 485 12.57 -19.20 -21.91
N GLY A 486 11.70 -18.20 -22.06
CA GLY A 486 12.10 -16.82 -22.16
C GLY A 486 11.00 -15.87 -21.70
N SER A 487 11.37 -14.61 -21.52
CA SER A 487 10.47 -13.54 -21.11
C SER A 487 10.81 -12.26 -21.84
N THR A 488 9.77 -11.51 -22.19
CA THR A 488 9.90 -10.19 -22.81
C THR A 488 9.18 -9.18 -21.94
N ALA A 489 9.87 -8.11 -21.55
CA ALA A 489 9.30 -6.97 -20.86
C ALA A 489 9.38 -5.74 -21.76
N VAL A 490 8.28 -4.99 -21.90
CA VAL A 490 8.22 -3.79 -22.74
C VAL A 490 7.62 -2.64 -21.94
N SER A 491 8.32 -1.51 -21.88
CA SER A 491 7.84 -0.28 -21.21
C SER A 491 6.76 0.45 -22.03
N GLU A 492 6.19 1.50 -21.47
CA GLU A 492 5.63 2.61 -22.25
C GLU A 492 6.72 3.37 -23.03
N PRO A 493 6.34 4.21 -24.02
CA PRO A 493 7.29 5.10 -24.67
C PRO A 493 8.01 6.01 -23.66
N LEU A 494 9.30 6.26 -23.90
CA LEU A 494 10.06 7.26 -23.15
C LEU A 494 9.33 8.62 -23.18
N PRO A 495 9.37 9.39 -22.07
CA PRO A 495 8.67 10.67 -21.99
C PRO A 495 9.26 11.73 -22.94
N ASP A 496 10.51 11.55 -23.36
CA ASP A 496 11.21 12.40 -24.30
C ASP A 496 12.21 11.57 -25.15
N CYS A 497 12.67 12.16 -26.26
CA CYS A 497 13.63 11.54 -27.17
C CYS A 497 15.03 12.15 -27.05
N ASN A 498 15.43 12.57 -25.85
CA ASN A 498 16.72 13.24 -25.63
C ASN A 498 17.82 12.27 -25.18
N ALA A 499 19.03 12.80 -25.05
CA ALA A 499 20.08 12.17 -24.25
C ALA A 499 19.58 11.99 -22.81
N GLY A 500 19.97 10.89 -22.18
CA GLY A 500 19.51 10.61 -20.83
C GLY A 500 19.98 9.26 -20.30
N ARG A 501 19.57 8.99 -19.07
CA ARG A 501 19.96 7.81 -18.33
C ARG A 501 18.79 6.84 -18.26
N LEU A 502 19.01 5.62 -18.75
CA LEU A 502 18.05 4.52 -18.67
C LEU A 502 18.58 3.46 -17.71
N THR A 503 17.77 3.05 -16.75
CA THR A 503 18.03 1.86 -15.93
C THR A 503 16.99 0.79 -16.23
N VAL A 504 17.44 -0.41 -16.57
CA VAL A 504 16.62 -1.63 -16.66
C VAL A 504 16.92 -2.49 -15.45
N ASN A 505 15.96 -2.61 -14.53
CA ASN A 505 16.08 -3.42 -13.33
C ASN A 505 15.46 -4.79 -13.56
N VAL A 506 16.20 -5.85 -13.23
CA VAL A 506 15.74 -7.25 -13.27
C VAL A 506 15.82 -7.82 -11.87
N ASP A 507 14.69 -7.80 -11.15
CA ASP A 507 14.59 -8.25 -9.77
C ASP A 507 14.14 -9.72 -9.72
N GLY A 508 15.11 -10.63 -9.57
CA GLY A 508 14.84 -12.05 -9.42
C GLY A 508 14.38 -12.46 -8.02
N GLY A 509 14.33 -11.55 -7.05
CA GLY A 509 13.60 -11.71 -5.79
C GLY A 509 12.10 -11.65 -6.07
N ALA A 510 11.63 -10.49 -6.52
CA ALA A 510 10.21 -10.24 -6.81
C ALA A 510 9.71 -10.88 -8.13
N GLY A 511 10.62 -11.32 -9.00
CA GLY A 511 10.30 -11.87 -10.31
C GLY A 511 9.76 -10.82 -11.28
N ILE A 512 10.30 -9.59 -11.23
CA ILE A 512 9.85 -8.47 -12.06
C ILE A 512 10.99 -7.77 -12.82
N VAL A 513 10.65 -7.20 -13.97
CA VAL A 513 11.46 -6.25 -14.73
C VAL A 513 10.80 -4.88 -14.67
N SER A 514 11.57 -3.83 -14.38
CA SER A 514 11.12 -2.44 -14.38
C SER A 514 12.10 -1.52 -15.09
N PHE A 515 11.61 -0.34 -15.48
CA PHE A 515 12.36 0.63 -16.28
C PHE A 515 12.32 2.00 -15.61
N VAL A 516 13.46 2.69 -15.60
CA VAL A 516 13.60 4.03 -15.02
C VAL A 516 14.31 4.93 -16.02
N TRP A 517 13.73 6.09 -16.32
CA TRP A 517 14.30 7.09 -17.24
C TRP A 517 14.60 8.37 -16.48
N ASN A 518 15.86 8.79 -16.41
CA ASN A 518 16.31 9.98 -15.67
C ASN A 518 15.80 10.02 -14.21
N GLY A 519 15.76 8.85 -13.57
CA GLY A 519 15.23 8.67 -12.22
C GLY A 519 13.71 8.73 -12.09
N ARG A 520 12.95 8.78 -13.20
CA ARG A 520 11.48 8.60 -13.24
C ARG A 520 11.14 7.14 -13.52
N PHE A 521 10.38 6.51 -12.63
CA PHE A 521 9.84 5.18 -12.85
C PHE A 521 8.85 5.20 -14.00
N LEU A 522 9.05 4.31 -14.97
CA LEU A 522 8.11 4.10 -16.06
C LEU A 522 6.96 3.22 -15.54
N ASP A 523 5.83 3.84 -15.18
CA ASP A 523 4.66 3.21 -14.54
C ASP A 523 3.63 2.63 -15.54
N GLY A 524 3.94 2.64 -16.84
CA GLY A 524 3.10 2.14 -17.93
C GLY A 524 2.26 3.22 -18.59
N GLY A 525 2.18 4.44 -18.03
CA GLY A 525 1.37 5.56 -18.54
C GLY A 525 -0.07 5.16 -18.92
N ASP A 526 -0.64 5.74 -19.97
CA ASP A 526 -1.96 5.33 -20.49
C ASP A 526 -1.91 4.06 -21.37
N PHE A 527 -0.70 3.54 -21.59
CA PHE A 527 -0.43 2.48 -22.54
C PHE A 527 -0.60 1.08 -21.94
N GLN A 528 -0.37 0.95 -20.63
CA GLN A 528 -0.28 -0.35 -19.95
C GLN A 528 -0.83 -0.26 -18.52
N GLN A 529 -1.46 -1.33 -18.04
CA GLN A 529 -1.94 -1.41 -16.64
C GLN A 529 -0.79 -1.29 -15.64
N PHE A 530 0.33 -1.94 -15.94
CA PHE A 530 1.55 -1.99 -15.14
C PHE A 530 2.72 -1.33 -15.89
N GLY A 531 3.64 -0.68 -15.17
CA GLY A 531 4.94 -0.25 -15.70
C GLY A 531 6.06 -1.28 -15.57
N TRP A 532 5.80 -2.33 -14.82
CA TRP A 532 6.70 -3.45 -14.59
C TRP A 532 6.13 -4.74 -15.21
N ARG A 533 6.95 -5.76 -15.39
CA ARG A 533 6.55 -7.05 -15.99
C ARG A 533 7.05 -8.22 -15.18
N ARG A 534 6.18 -9.20 -14.93
CA ARG A 534 6.62 -10.47 -14.37
C ARG A 534 7.46 -11.24 -15.38
N PHE A 535 8.48 -11.91 -14.89
CA PHE A 535 9.19 -12.97 -15.60
C PHE A 535 9.25 -14.20 -14.71
N ASP A 536 9.50 -15.38 -15.28
CA ASP A 536 9.66 -16.59 -14.48
C ASP A 536 11.09 -16.63 -13.88
N PRO A 537 11.26 -16.44 -12.56
CA PRO A 537 12.56 -16.51 -11.91
C PRO A 537 13.12 -17.94 -11.83
N GLN A 538 12.41 -18.95 -12.37
CA GLN A 538 12.89 -20.32 -12.51
C GLN A 538 13.79 -20.55 -13.72
N GLN A 539 14.28 -19.48 -14.38
CA GLN A 539 15.31 -19.59 -15.43
C GLN A 539 16.52 -20.39 -14.91
N VAL A 540 16.89 -21.44 -15.62
CA VAL A 540 18.02 -22.28 -15.25
C VAL A 540 19.31 -21.59 -15.69
N PRO A 541 20.24 -21.29 -14.78
CA PRO A 541 21.51 -20.67 -15.18
C PRO A 541 22.30 -21.62 -16.07
N ARG A 542 22.70 -21.15 -17.24
CA ARG A 542 23.53 -21.90 -18.18
C ARG A 542 24.68 -21.03 -18.67
N PRO A 543 25.88 -21.60 -18.91
CA PRO A 543 26.96 -20.87 -19.55
C PRO A 543 26.51 -20.33 -20.92
N ASN A 544 26.82 -19.07 -21.16
CA ASN A 544 26.64 -18.40 -22.44
C ASN A 544 28.02 -18.02 -22.99
N PRO A 545 28.45 -18.56 -24.13
CA PRO A 545 29.76 -18.25 -24.70
C PRO A 545 29.80 -16.92 -25.47
N ALA A 546 28.67 -16.23 -25.62
CA ALA A 546 28.65 -14.92 -26.28
C ALA A 546 29.41 -13.87 -25.46
N ARG A 547 30.01 -12.92 -26.18
CA ARG A 547 30.54 -11.70 -25.55
C ARG A 547 29.44 -10.66 -25.53
N ALA A 548 29.25 -10.03 -24.37
CA ALA A 548 28.34 -8.91 -24.24
C ALA A 548 28.83 -7.71 -25.08
N ALA A 549 27.90 -6.99 -25.71
CA ALA A 549 28.18 -5.84 -26.54
C ALA A 549 27.13 -4.73 -26.34
N THR A 550 27.52 -3.49 -26.60
CA THR A 550 26.63 -2.32 -26.61
C THR A 550 26.40 -1.83 -28.03
N GLY A 551 25.23 -1.23 -28.29
CA GLY A 551 24.96 -0.59 -29.57
C GLY A 551 25.52 0.83 -29.70
N ALA A 552 25.40 1.39 -30.91
CA ALA A 552 26.00 2.69 -31.27
C ALA A 552 25.43 3.91 -30.53
N GLY A 553 24.23 3.82 -29.95
CA GLY A 553 23.59 4.91 -29.20
C GLY A 553 23.94 4.96 -27.70
N VAL A 554 24.77 4.04 -27.22
CA VAL A 554 25.14 3.90 -25.80
C VAL A 554 26.49 4.56 -25.56
N ALA A 555 26.51 5.68 -24.83
CA ALA A 555 27.72 6.37 -24.41
C ALA A 555 28.50 5.53 -23.38
N SER A 556 27.78 4.99 -22.40
CA SER A 556 28.34 4.08 -21.42
C SER A 556 27.28 3.14 -20.84
N LEU A 557 27.73 1.96 -20.41
CA LEU A 557 26.92 0.96 -19.71
C LEU A 557 27.64 0.55 -18.43
N ARG A 558 26.92 0.61 -17.32
CA ARG A 558 27.29 -0.02 -16.05
C ARG A 558 26.28 -1.12 -15.72
N ILE A 559 26.78 -2.26 -15.26
CA ILE A 559 25.92 -3.36 -14.81
C ILE A 559 26.15 -3.57 -13.32
N TYR A 560 25.07 -3.58 -12.54
CA TYR A 560 25.14 -3.76 -11.09
C TYR A 560 24.69 -5.17 -10.70
N ALA A 561 25.35 -5.75 -9.69
CA ALA A 561 25.08 -7.11 -9.18
C ALA A 561 23.78 -7.24 -8.35
N ARG A 562 22.94 -6.19 -8.35
CA ARG A 562 21.60 -6.16 -7.77
C ARG A 562 20.70 -5.21 -8.55
N PRO A 563 19.37 -5.33 -8.44
CA PRO A 563 18.47 -4.26 -8.87
C PRO A 563 18.80 -2.96 -8.11
N LEU A 564 18.70 -1.84 -8.81
CA LEU A 564 18.80 -0.52 -8.20
C LEU A 564 17.43 -0.06 -7.71
N MET A 565 17.42 0.76 -6.67
CA MET A 565 16.24 1.55 -6.32
C MET A 565 15.97 2.56 -7.46
N THR A 566 14.71 2.92 -7.67
CA THR A 566 14.36 4.06 -8.54
C THR A 566 15.12 5.33 -8.12
N CYS A 567 15.29 5.56 -6.83
CA CYS A 567 16.04 6.72 -6.34
C CYS A 567 17.54 6.70 -6.67
N GLU A 568 18.12 5.52 -6.89
CA GLU A 568 19.52 5.31 -7.28
C GLU A 568 19.76 5.39 -8.81
N SER A 569 18.67 5.47 -9.58
CA SER A 569 18.64 5.31 -11.04
C SER A 569 18.71 6.63 -11.83
#